data_AF-A0A975C3B2-F1
#
_entry.id   AF-A0A975C3B2-F1
#
_cell.length_a   1.000
_cell.length_b   1.000
_cell.length_c   1.000
_cell.angle_alpha   90.00
_cell.angle_beta   90.00
_cell.angle_gamma   90.00
#
_symmetry.space_group_name_H-M   'P 1'
#
loop_
_entity.id
_entity.type
_entity.pdbx_description
1 polymer ?
#
loop_
_entity_poly.entity_id
_entity_poly.type
_entity_poly.pdbx_seq_one_letter_code
_entity_poly.pdbx_strand_id
1 'polypeptide(L)'
;MDPVFTQLQFVAFAALLSLGVAIQFAFSPKRRAVMGNIKFLLADALRTAPSIAGVTLVRGAYRAGYLNEGRGFIEANLRSIVWMSGAILAGQVAVRFVPPMSWLARDLRLAGRAVWSERLGRWMGSNR
;
A
#
# COMPACT_ATOMS: atom_id res chain seq x y z
N MET A 1 -28.06 1.32 -12.46
CA MET A 1 -27.04 1.30 -11.39
C MET A 1 -25.70 1.45 -12.08
N ASP A 2 -25.14 2.67 -12.09
CA ASP A 2 -23.81 2.87 -12.66
C ASP A 2 -22.76 2.22 -11.75
N PRO A 3 -21.72 1.58 -12.32
CA PRO A 3 -20.72 0.90 -11.52
C PRO A 3 -19.97 1.91 -10.63
N VAL A 4 -19.93 1.62 -9.32
CA VAL A 4 -19.22 2.43 -8.30
C VAL A 4 -17.72 2.54 -8.61
N PHE A 5 -17.15 1.53 -9.29
CA PHE A 5 -15.77 1.51 -9.75
C PHE A 5 -15.72 1.20 -11.25
N THR A 6 -14.97 2.00 -12.00
CA THR A 6 -14.80 1.76 -13.44
C THR A 6 -13.75 0.69 -13.70
N GLN A 7 -13.88 -0.02 -14.84
CA GLN A 7 -12.88 -1.01 -15.27
C GLN A 7 -11.47 -0.40 -15.32
N LEU A 8 -11.35 0.86 -15.77
CA LEU A 8 -10.08 1.58 -15.82
C LEU A 8 -9.46 1.79 -14.43
N GLN A 9 -10.26 2.10 -13.40
CA GLN A 9 -9.78 2.26 -12.03
C GLN A 9 -9.25 0.94 -11.47
N PHE A 10 -9.91 -0.18 -11.78
CA PHE A 10 -9.44 -1.52 -11.43
C PHE A 10 -8.12 -1.88 -12.11
N VAL A 11 -8.00 -1.62 -13.42
CA VAL A 11 -6.77 -1.86 -14.17
C VAL A 11 -5.63 -1.01 -13.62
N ALA A 12 -5.88 0.27 -13.33
CA ALA A 12 -4.89 1.16 -12.73
C ALA A 12 -4.46 0.68 -11.33
N PHE A 13 -5.41 0.24 -10.50
CA PHE A 13 -5.11 -0.35 -9.19
C PHE A 13 -4.18 -1.56 -9.32
N ALA A 14 -4.54 -2.53 -10.17
CA ALA A 14 -3.77 -3.75 -10.33
C ALA A 14 -2.36 -3.48 -10.90
N ALA A 15 -2.25 -2.61 -11.89
CA ALA A 15 -0.97 -2.25 -12.51
C ALA A 15 -0.03 -1.55 -11.51
N LEU A 16 -0.52 -0.56 -10.77
CA LEU A 16 0.27 0.17 -9.79
C LEU A 16 0.67 -0.71 -8.60
N LEU A 17 -0.24 -1.58 -8.14
CA LEU A 17 0.06 -2.52 -7.06
C LEU A 17 1.16 -3.51 -7.47
N SER A 18 1.03 -4.09 -8.67
CA SER A 18 2.02 -5.01 -9.21
C SER A 18 3.38 -4.34 -9.36
N LEU A 19 3.41 -3.12 -9.89
CA LEU A 19 4.64 -2.33 -10.03
C LEU A 19 5.29 -2.03 -8.68
N GLY A 20 4.52 -1.60 -7.69
CA GLY A 20 5.03 -1.30 -6.34
C GLY A 20 5.65 -2.54 -5.68
N VAL A 21 4.96 -3.67 -5.76
CA VAL A 21 5.45 -4.96 -5.24
C VAL A 21 6.70 -5.42 -6.00
N ALA A 22 6.72 -5.29 -7.33
CA ALA A 22 7.87 -5.68 -8.15
C ALA A 22 9.13 -4.88 -7.82
N ILE A 23 9.00 -3.55 -7.66
CA ILE A 23 10.10 -2.68 -7.24
C ILE A 23 10.63 -3.15 -5.88
N GLN A 24 9.74 -3.36 -4.90
CA GLN A 24 10.15 -3.78 -3.56
C GLN A 24 10.81 -5.15 -3.55
N PHE A 25 10.32 -6.07 -4.38
CA PHE A 25 10.95 -7.37 -4.59
C PHE A 25 12.37 -7.25 -5.14
N ALA A 26 12.57 -6.43 -6.18
CA ALA A 26 13.88 -6.22 -6.79
C ALA A 26 14.90 -5.64 -5.79
N PHE A 27 14.51 -4.62 -5.02
CA PHE A 27 15.44 -3.86 -4.17
C PHE A 27 15.57 -4.34 -2.71
N SER A 28 14.83 -5.38 -2.29
CA SER A 28 14.88 -5.90 -0.90
C SER A 28 15.40 -7.34 -0.75
N PRO A 29 16.52 -7.74 -1.39
CA PRO A 29 17.00 -9.13 -1.37
C PRO A 29 17.25 -9.67 0.04
N LYS A 30 17.79 -8.84 0.96
CA LYS A 30 18.03 -9.24 2.35
C LYS A 30 16.75 -9.54 3.12
N ARG A 31 15.69 -8.76 2.91
CA ARG A 31 14.39 -8.99 3.59
C ARG A 31 13.72 -10.26 3.05
N ARG A 32 13.89 -10.52 1.75
CA ARG A 32 13.43 -11.77 1.10
C ARG A 32 14.15 -12.99 1.63
N ALA A 33 15.46 -12.91 1.87
CA ALA A 33 16.24 -14.00 2.45
C ALA A 33 15.76 -14.38 3.86
N VAL A 34 15.32 -13.40 4.67
CA VAL A 34 14.83 -13.63 6.04
C VAL A 34 13.39 -14.15 6.08
N MET A 35 12.49 -13.60 5.26
CA MET A 35 11.05 -13.94 5.31
C MET A 35 10.64 -15.06 4.34
N GLY A 36 11.41 -15.32 3.29
CA GLY A 36 10.99 -16.09 2.13
C GLY A 36 10.17 -15.26 1.13
N ASN A 37 10.26 -15.60 -0.15
CA ASN A 37 9.69 -14.81 -1.25
C ASN A 37 8.17 -14.62 -1.15
N ILE A 38 7.42 -15.68 -0.85
CA ILE A 38 5.94 -15.65 -0.79
C ILE A 38 5.46 -14.73 0.34
N LYS A 39 6.00 -14.90 1.55
CA LYS A 39 5.63 -14.07 2.71
C LYS A 39 5.99 -12.60 2.48
N PHE A 40 7.14 -12.33 1.86
CA PHE A 40 7.54 -10.97 1.51
C PHE A 40 6.56 -10.31 0.53
N LEU A 41 6.20 -11.01 -0.56
CA LEU A 41 5.28 -10.49 -1.58
C LEU A 41 3.90 -10.18 -0.98
N LEU A 42 3.35 -11.11 -0.20
CA LEU A 42 2.06 -10.92 0.47
C LEU A 42 2.10 -9.75 1.45
N ALA A 43 3.14 -9.67 2.27
CA ALA A 43 3.25 -8.64 3.28
C ALA A 43 3.46 -7.25 2.64
N ASP A 44 4.23 -7.14 1.55
CA ASP A 44 4.42 -5.86 0.86
C ASP A 44 3.19 -5.45 0.04
N ALA A 45 2.48 -6.40 -0.57
CA ALA A 45 1.20 -6.16 -1.21
C ALA A 45 0.17 -5.62 -0.21
N LEU A 46 0.04 -6.25 0.96
CA LEU A 46 -0.85 -5.79 2.03
C LEU A 46 -0.49 -4.40 2.55
N ARG A 47 0.80 -4.09 2.64
CA ARG A 47 1.27 -2.76 3.06
C ARG A 47 0.95 -1.69 2.02
N THR A 48 1.07 -2.02 0.74
CA THR A 48 1.00 -1.06 -0.37
C THR A 48 -0.43 -0.86 -0.89
N ALA A 49 -1.26 -1.90 -0.80
CA ALA A 49 -2.64 -1.90 -1.32
C ALA A 49 -3.52 -0.78 -0.77
N PRO A 50 -3.54 -0.44 0.53
CA PRO A 50 -4.39 0.65 1.04
C PRO A 50 -4.13 1.99 0.37
N SER A 51 -2.85 2.34 0.17
CA SER A 51 -2.44 3.59 -0.46
C SER A 51 -2.93 3.65 -1.91
N ILE A 52 -2.73 2.57 -2.67
CA ILE A 52 -3.11 2.53 -4.08
C ILE A 52 -4.62 2.49 -4.23
N ALA A 53 -5.33 1.68 -3.43
CA ALA A 53 -6.79 1.61 -3.43
C ALA A 53 -7.44 2.96 -3.09
N GLY A 54 -6.87 3.70 -2.14
CA GLY A 54 -7.32 5.06 -1.83
C GLY A 54 -7.23 5.98 -3.05
N VAL A 55 -6.09 5.97 -3.75
CA VAL A 55 -5.82 6.87 -4.89
C VAL A 55 -6.60 6.50 -6.14
N THR A 56 -6.75 5.21 -6.47
CA THR A 56 -7.36 4.78 -7.73
C THR A 56 -8.86 4.51 -7.59
N LEU A 57 -9.27 3.78 -6.57
CA LEU A 57 -10.64 3.31 -6.40
C LEU A 57 -11.45 4.35 -5.65
N VAL A 58 -11.10 4.66 -4.41
CA VAL A 58 -11.89 5.54 -3.54
C VAL A 58 -11.97 6.95 -4.14
N ARG A 59 -10.82 7.55 -4.46
CA ARG A 59 -10.81 8.87 -5.09
C ARG A 59 -11.59 8.88 -6.40
N GLY A 60 -11.42 7.82 -7.21
CA GLY A 60 -12.11 7.67 -8.49
C GLY A 60 -13.63 7.64 -8.35
N ALA A 61 -14.15 6.83 -7.43
CA ALA A 61 -15.57 6.70 -7.14
C ALA A 61 -16.19 8.01 -6.64
N TYR A 62 -15.59 8.64 -5.62
CA TYR A 62 -16.10 9.89 -5.08
C TYR A 62 -16.03 11.04 -6.08
N ARG A 63 -14.96 11.13 -6.87
CA ARG A 63 -14.87 12.14 -7.95
C ARG A 63 -15.98 11.94 -8.99
N ALA A 64 -16.26 10.70 -9.40
CA ALA A 64 -17.33 10.42 -10.36
C ALA A 64 -18.71 10.79 -9.78
N GLY A 65 -18.97 10.44 -8.52
CA GLY A 65 -20.19 10.86 -7.83
C GLY A 65 -20.37 12.38 -7.79
N TYR A 66 -19.33 13.11 -7.42
CA TYR A 66 -19.37 14.58 -7.39
C TYR A 66 -19.56 15.23 -8.76
N LEU A 67 -19.01 14.66 -9.83
CA LEU A 67 -19.25 15.13 -11.19
C LEU A 67 -20.70 14.87 -11.62
N ASN A 68 -21.28 13.73 -11.24
CA ASN A 68 -22.68 13.41 -11.51
C ASN A 68 -23.65 14.32 -10.74
N GLU A 69 -23.24 14.84 -9.58
CA GLU A 69 -23.96 15.87 -8.83
C GLU A 69 -23.91 17.26 -9.49
N GLY A 70 -23.27 17.41 -10.65
CA GLY A 70 -23.13 18.68 -11.37
C GLY A 70 -22.04 19.60 -10.80
N ARG A 71 -21.16 19.10 -9.93
CA ARG A 71 -20.05 19.90 -9.38
C ARG A 71 -18.94 20.11 -10.41
N GLY A 72 -18.22 21.22 -10.27
CA GLY A 72 -17.05 21.50 -11.09
C GLY A 72 -15.92 20.49 -10.91
N PHE A 73 -15.12 20.30 -11.96
CA PHE A 73 -14.00 19.34 -11.96
C PHE A 73 -13.01 19.54 -10.80
N ILE A 74 -12.64 20.79 -10.53
CA ILE A 74 -11.69 21.12 -9.46
C ILE A 74 -12.29 20.80 -8.09
N GLU A 75 -13.56 21.17 -7.87
CA GLU A 75 -14.26 20.89 -6.62
C GLU A 75 -14.40 19.39 -6.35
N ALA A 76 -14.79 18.61 -7.37
CA ALA A 76 -14.88 17.15 -7.28
C ALA A 76 -13.51 16.51 -6.95
N ASN A 77 -12.43 17.03 -7.52
CA ASN A 77 -11.08 16.56 -7.22
C ASN A 77 -10.64 16.91 -5.80
N LEU A 78 -10.89 18.13 -5.31
CA LEU A 78 -10.49 18.54 -3.96
C LEU A 78 -11.26 17.79 -2.88
N ARG A 79 -12.59 17.65 -3.03
CA ARG A 79 -13.42 16.93 -2.06
C ARG A 79 -13.09 15.44 -2.01
N SER A 80 -12.76 14.81 -3.15
CA SER A 80 -12.37 13.39 -3.18
C SER A 80 -11.04 13.08 -2.50
N ILE A 81 -10.16 14.07 -2.31
CA ILE A 81 -8.88 13.89 -1.57
C ILE A 81 -9.13 13.56 -0.10
N VAL A 82 -10.17 14.12 0.52
CA VAL A 82 -10.50 13.86 1.93
C VAL A 82 -10.84 12.38 2.13
N TRP A 83 -11.69 11.84 1.26
CA TRP A 83 -12.10 10.44 1.28
C TRP A 83 -10.94 9.49 0.96
N MET A 84 -10.09 9.86 0.01
CA MET A 84 -8.85 9.15 -0.28
C MET A 84 -7.99 9.02 0.99
N SER A 85 -7.67 10.14 1.64
CA SER A 85 -6.83 10.15 2.84
C SER A 85 -7.45 9.33 3.98
N GLY A 86 -8.75 9.48 4.22
CA GLY A 86 -9.48 8.69 5.20
C GLY A 86 -9.43 7.19 4.93
N ALA A 87 -9.62 6.78 3.68
CA ALA A 87 -9.55 5.37 3.28
C ALA A 87 -8.14 4.80 3.41
N ILE A 88 -7.10 5.58 3.06
CA ILE A 88 -5.70 5.15 3.24
C ILE A 88 -5.42 4.92 4.73
N LEU A 89 -5.79 5.86 5.59
CA LEU A 89 -5.59 5.74 7.04
C LEU A 89 -6.35 4.54 7.60
N ALA A 90 -7.65 4.41 7.28
CA ALA A 90 -8.47 3.29 7.73
C ALA A 90 -7.92 1.94 7.25
N GLY A 91 -7.50 1.86 5.98
CA GLY A 91 -6.91 0.66 5.42
C GLY A 91 -5.56 0.29 6.07
N GLN A 92 -4.70 1.27 6.35
CA GLN A 92 -3.45 1.02 7.07
C GLN A 92 -3.67 0.57 8.51
N VAL A 93 -4.66 1.15 9.20
CA VAL A 93 -5.10 0.70 10.53
C VAL A 93 -5.61 -0.73 10.45
N ALA A 94 -6.49 -1.05 9.50
CA ALA A 94 -7.01 -2.41 9.31
C ALA A 94 -5.88 -3.42 9.07
N VAL A 95 -4.94 -3.13 8.17
CA VAL A 95 -3.77 -3.99 7.92
C VAL A 95 -2.92 -4.21 9.18
N ARG A 96 -2.86 -3.20 10.06
CA ARG A 96 -2.07 -3.27 11.30
C ARG A 96 -2.76 -4.07 12.40
N PHE A 97 -4.09 -4.06 12.48
CA PHE A 97 -4.84 -4.59 13.62
C PHE A 97 -5.67 -5.85 13.31
N VAL A 98 -5.93 -6.18 12.05
CA VAL A 98 -6.72 -7.39 11.68
C VAL A 98 -5.78 -8.61 11.56
N PRO A 99 -5.96 -9.69 12.34
CA PRO A 99 -5.23 -10.95 12.17
C PRO A 99 -5.90 -11.73 11.02
N PRO A 100 -5.26 -11.91 9.85
CA PRO A 100 -3.87 -12.37 9.67
C PRO A 100 -2.85 -11.33 9.18
N MET A 101 -3.28 -10.10 8.87
CA MET A 101 -2.42 -9.06 8.32
C MET A 101 -1.43 -8.51 9.36
N SER A 102 -1.84 -8.46 10.63
CA SER A 102 -1.00 -8.00 11.74
C SER A 102 0.26 -8.85 11.95
N TRP A 103 0.19 -10.16 11.68
CA TRP A 103 1.31 -11.10 11.76
C TRP A 103 2.31 -10.87 10.61
N LEU A 104 1.84 -10.80 9.37
CA LEU A 104 2.67 -10.49 8.20
C LEU A 104 3.33 -9.10 8.30
N ALA A 105 2.59 -8.10 8.78
CA ALA A 105 3.11 -6.76 9.02
C ALA A 105 4.13 -6.72 10.17
N ARG A 106 4.02 -7.62 11.16
CA ARG A 106 5.03 -7.79 12.22
C ARG A 106 6.30 -8.41 11.65
N ASP A 107 6.20 -9.47 10.85
CA ASP A 107 7.34 -10.15 10.24
C ASP A 107 8.13 -9.21 9.31
N LEU A 108 7.44 -8.42 8.49
CA LEU A 108 8.07 -7.38 7.65
C LEU A 108 8.87 -6.36 8.47
N ARG A 109 8.32 -5.93 9.62
CA ARG A 109 9.00 -4.98 10.51
C ARG A 109 10.22 -5.61 11.18
N LEU A 110 10.11 -6.87 11.60
CA LEU A 110 11.23 -7.61 12.21
C LEU A 110 12.36 -7.83 11.20
N ALA A 111 12.04 -8.25 9.98
CA ALA A 111 13.03 -8.38 8.89
C ALA A 111 13.69 -7.04 8.57
N GLY A 112 12.92 -5.94 8.57
CA GLY A 112 13.46 -4.60 8.42
C GLY A 112 14.45 -4.22 9.54
N ARG A 113 14.10 -4.51 10.80
CA ARG A 113 14.97 -4.26 11.96
C ARG A 113 16.25 -5.07 11.89
N ALA A 114 16.19 -6.35 11.54
CA ALA A 114 17.36 -7.22 11.41
C ALA A 114 18.37 -6.68 10.36
N VAL A 115 17.87 -6.21 9.21
CA VAL A 115 18.73 -5.59 8.19
C VAL A 115 19.35 -4.28 8.68
N TRP A 116 18.60 -3.48 9.43
CA TRP A 116 19.10 -2.23 9.99
C TRP A 116 20.11 -2.44 11.12
N SER A 117 19.89 -3.40 12.01
CA SER A 117 20.86 -3.76 13.05
C SER A 117 22.16 -4.28 12.44
N GLU A 118 22.10 -5.07 11.37
CA GLU A 118 23.29 -5.53 10.64
C GLU A 118 24.01 -4.35 9.96
N ARG A 119 23.28 -3.40 9.37
CA ARG A 119 23.88 -2.19 8.77
C ARG A 119 24.54 -1.29 9.81
N LEU A 120 23.87 -1.08 10.95
CA LEU A 120 24.39 -0.28 12.06
C LEU A 120 25.59 -0.96 12.73
N GLY A 121 25.56 -2.28 12.92
CA GLY A 121 26.70 -3.04 13.43
C GLY A 121 27.94 -2.89 12.55
N ARG A 122 27.77 -2.97 11.22
CA ARG A 122 28.85 -2.71 10.26
C ARG A 122 29.35 -1.26 10.29
N TRP A 123 28.45 -0.28 10.45
CA TRP A 123 28.84 1.12 10.55
C TRP A 123 29.56 1.44 11.86
N MET A 124 29.17 0.80 12.96
CA MET A 124 29.82 0.92 14.27
C MET A 124 31.06 0.03 14.44
N GLY A 125 31.54 -0.62 13.36
CA GLY A 125 32.73 -1.48 13.40
C GLY A 125 32.56 -2.78 14.19
N SER A 126 31.33 -3.10 14.63
CA SER A 126 31.01 -4.34 15.33
C SER A 126 30.78 -5.45 14.29
N ASN A 127 31.86 -6.00 13.75
CA ASN A 127 31.83 -7.33 13.15
C ASN A 127 31.96 -8.36 14.28
N ARG A 128 30.83 -8.85 14.76
CA ARG A 128 30.74 -10.16 15.42
C ARG A 128 29.61 -10.93 14.78
#